data_AF-A0A3L8Q1I4-F1
#
_entry.id   AF-A0A3L8Q1I4-F1
#
_cell.length_a   1.000
_cell.length_b   1.000
_cell.length_c   1.000
_cell.angle_alpha   90.00
_cell.angle_beta   90.00
_cell.angle_gamma   90.00
#
_symmetry.space_group_name_H-M   'P 1'
#
loop_
_entity.id
_entity.type
_entity.pdbx_description
1 polymer ?
#
loop_
_entity_poly.entity_id
_entity_poly.type
_entity_poly.pdbx_seq_one_letter_code
_entity_poly.pdbx_strand_id
1 'polypeptide(L)'
;MKISGIDIDATIAHVKQQLEADKTVTPALKLAIETLLMLVMILTNRIGMNSKNSSKPPSTDDDTNKKKKTKTNGTPGGQKGRIGTTLKQVEKPDVVEVLKLDKRKLPK
;
A
#
# COMPACT_ATOMS: atom_id res chain seq x y z
N MET A 1 17.94 8.16 4.85
CA MET A 1 17.63 6.80 4.32
C MET A 1 18.96 6.16 3.94
N LYS A 2 19.26 4.94 4.42
CA LYS A 2 20.53 4.27 4.10
C LYS A 2 20.34 3.23 2.99
N ILE A 3 21.02 3.40 1.87
CA ILE A 3 21.12 2.38 0.80
C ILE A 3 22.60 2.02 0.67
N SER A 4 22.93 0.73 0.74
CA SER A 4 24.32 0.25 0.64
C SER A 4 25.30 0.93 1.61
N GLY A 5 24.82 1.31 2.80
CA GLY A 5 25.63 2.00 3.83
C GLY A 5 25.74 3.52 3.68
N ILE A 6 25.23 4.10 2.59
CA ILE A 6 25.27 5.54 2.32
C ILE A 6 24.01 6.20 2.85
N ASP A 7 24.15 7.25 3.66
CA ASP A 7 23.01 8.08 4.07
C ASP A 7 22.68 9.10 2.99
N ILE A 8 21.64 8.79 2.20
CA ILE A 8 21.24 9.58 1.04
C ILE A 8 20.78 10.98 1.44
N ASP A 9 20.06 11.10 2.55
CA ASP A 9 19.49 12.39 2.98
C ASP A 9 20.60 13.36 3.41
N ALA A 10 21.57 12.85 4.19
CA ALA A 10 22.74 13.61 4.60
C ALA A 10 23.61 14.01 3.39
N THR A 11 23.77 13.10 2.43
CA THR A 11 24.55 13.35 1.20
C THR A 11 23.90 14.44 0.34
N ILE A 12 22.58 14.37 0.12
CA ILE A 12 21.84 15.38 -0.64
C ILE A 12 21.91 16.75 0.06
N ALA A 13 21.78 16.78 1.39
CA ALA A 13 21.88 18.02 2.17
C ALA A 13 23.26 18.67 2.01
N HIS A 14 24.33 17.88 2.08
CA HIS A 14 25.69 18.35 1.89
C HIS A 14 25.91 18.91 0.47
N VAL A 15 25.45 18.19 -0.56
CA VAL A 15 25.57 18.64 -1.96
C VAL A 15 24.82 19.96 -2.17
N LYS A 16 23.61 20.10 -1.63
CA LYS A 16 22.86 21.37 -1.70
C LYS A 16 23.64 22.52 -1.04
N GLN A 17 24.21 22.29 0.14
CA GLN A 17 25.00 23.30 0.83
C GLN A 17 26.23 23.75 0.02
N GLN A 18 26.92 22.80 -0.62
CA GLN A 18 28.06 23.13 -1.49
C GLN A 18 27.62 23.89 -2.75
N LEU A 19 26.49 23.51 -3.34
CA LEU A 19 25.94 24.17 -4.53
C LEU A 19 25.47 25.60 -4.25
N GLU A 20 25.04 25.91 -3.03
CA GLU A 20 24.71 27.28 -2.59
C GLU A 20 25.96 28.12 -2.31
N ALA A 21 27.02 27.50 -1.79
CA ALA A 21 28.26 28.20 -1.47
C ALA A 21 29.09 28.53 -2.73
N ASP A 22 28.96 27.72 -3.78
CA ASP A 22 29.73 27.88 -5.01
C ASP A 22 29.10 28.90 -5.97
N LYS A 23 29.73 30.07 -6.06
CA LYS A 23 29.30 31.18 -6.94
C LYS A 23 29.72 31.01 -8.40
N THR A 24 30.53 29.99 -8.72
CA THR A 24 31.04 29.76 -10.08
C THR A 24 30.08 28.97 -10.95
N VAL A 25 29.11 28.30 -10.33
CA VAL A 25 28.11 27.47 -11.01
C VAL A 25 27.07 28.35 -11.70
N THR A 26 26.83 28.09 -12.98
CA THR A 26 25.81 28.82 -13.73
C THR A 26 24.40 28.51 -13.20
N PRO A 27 23.47 29.48 -13.20
CA PRO A 27 22.10 29.26 -12.71
C PRO A 27 21.38 28.09 -13.38
N ALA A 28 21.61 27.90 -14.68
CA ALA A 28 21.02 26.79 -15.44
C ALA A 28 21.54 25.43 -14.97
N LEU A 29 22.85 25.31 -14.70
CA LEU A 29 23.45 24.08 -14.20
C LEU A 29 23.00 23.78 -12.77
N LYS A 30 22.89 24.81 -11.92
CA LYS A 30 22.35 24.69 -10.57
C LYS A 30 20.93 24.11 -10.57
N LEU A 31 20.06 24.65 -11.43
CA LEU A 31 18.68 24.18 -11.59
C LEU A 31 18.62 22.72 -12.08
N ALA A 32 19.49 22.35 -13.04
CA ALA A 32 19.57 20.98 -13.54
C ALA A 32 19.99 19.99 -12.43
N ILE A 33 20.96 20.37 -11.60
CA ILE A 33 21.39 19.54 -10.46
C ILE A 33 20.28 19.43 -9.41
N GLU A 34 19.60 20.53 -9.07
CA GLU A 34 18.49 20.50 -8.11
C GLU A 34 17.33 19.61 -8.56
N THR A 35 16.95 19.68 -9.84
CA THR A 35 15.90 18.82 -10.40
C THR A 35 16.29 17.35 -10.38
N LEU A 36 17.54 17.01 -10.70
CA LEU A 36 18.08 15.66 -10.56
C LEU A 36 18.05 15.17 -9.11
N LEU A 37 18.50 15.99 -8.15
CA LEU A 37 18.47 15.66 -6.72
C LEU A 37 17.03 15.41 -6.24
N MET A 38 16.07 16.21 -6.71
CA MET A 38 14.65 16.02 -6.39
C MET A 38 14.11 14.70 -6.93
N LEU A 39 14.44 14.35 -8.18
CA LEU A 39 14.06 13.06 -8.77
C LEU A 39 14.66 11.89 -8.01
N VAL A 40 15.95 11.96 -7.63
CA VAL A 40 16.60 10.94 -6.80
C VAL A 40 15.84 10.75 -5.49
N MET A 41 15.50 11.84 -4.80
CA MET A 41 14.75 11.78 -3.53
C MET A 41 13.38 11.10 -3.68
N ILE A 42 12.64 11.39 -4.76
CA ILE A 42 11.36 10.75 -5.05
C ILE A 42 11.54 9.25 -5.31
N LEU A 43 12.54 8.87 -6.12
CA LEU A 43 12.81 7.48 -6.47
C LEU A 43 13.25 6.66 -5.26
N THR A 44 14.12 7.23 -4.40
CA THR A 44 14.58 6.56 -3.18
C THR A 44 13.45 6.37 -2.18
N ASN A 45 12.58 7.38 -2.01
CA ASN A 45 11.40 7.27 -1.17
C ASN A 45 10.44 6.18 -1.69
N ARG A 46 10.25 6.06 -3.01
CA ARG A 46 9.41 5.03 -3.61
C ARG A 46 9.95 3.61 -3.38
N ILE A 47 11.27 3.41 -3.49
CA ILE A 47 11.90 2.12 -3.22
C ILE A 47 11.81 1.78 -1.72
N GLY A 48 11.93 2.80 -0.87
CA GLY A 48 11.85 2.66 0.57
C GLY A 48 10.46 2.29 1.07
N MET A 49 9.38 2.61 0.36
CA MET A 49 8.01 2.36 0.81
C MET A 49 7.48 1.00 0.35
N ASN A 50 7.07 0.16 1.30
CA ASN A 50 6.38 -1.10 1.07
C ASN A 50 5.18 -1.23 2.03
N SER A 51 4.35 -2.25 1.84
CA SER A 51 3.16 -2.48 2.68
C SER A 51 3.48 -2.68 4.17
N LYS A 52 4.73 -3.02 4.53
CA LYS A 52 5.16 -3.24 5.92
C LYS A 52 5.63 -1.96 6.61
N ASN A 53 6.02 -0.91 5.89
CA ASN A 53 6.48 0.36 6.46
C ASN A 53 5.64 1.58 6.01
N SER A 54 4.60 1.36 5.21
CA SER A 54 3.54 2.33 4.99
C SER A 54 2.73 2.47 6.27
N SER A 55 3.07 3.49 7.07
CA SER A 55 2.49 3.76 8.39
C SER A 55 1.05 4.30 8.36
N LYS A 56 0.42 4.38 7.18
CA LYS A 56 -1.03 4.63 7.06
C LYS A 56 -1.77 3.29 7.04
N PRO A 57 -2.51 2.94 8.10
CA PRO A 57 -3.35 1.75 8.06
C PRO A 57 -4.49 1.94 7.04
N PRO A 58 -5.05 0.85 6.48
CA PRO A 58 -6.14 0.93 5.50
C PRO A 58 -7.39 1.64 6.04
N SER A 59 -7.54 1.73 7.37
CA SER A 59 -8.59 2.50 8.04
C SER A 59 -8.41 4.02 7.97
N THR A 60 -7.28 4.51 7.45
CA THR A 60 -6.94 5.94 7.30
C THR A 60 -7.08 6.43 5.86
N ASP A 61 -7.48 5.56 4.93
CA ASP A 61 -8.12 6.06 3.71
C ASP A 61 -9.39 6.79 4.17
N ASP A 62 -9.39 8.13 4.06
CA ASP A 62 -10.56 8.95 4.33
C ASP A 62 -11.64 8.51 3.36
N ASP A 63 -12.47 7.58 3.83
CA ASP A 63 -13.64 7.06 3.14
C ASP A 63 -14.66 8.19 3.06
N THR A 64 -14.46 9.04 2.06
CA THR A 64 -15.33 10.09 1.52
C THR A 64 -16.62 10.27 2.31
N ASN A 65 -16.62 11.16 3.31
CA ASN A 65 -17.81 11.72 3.96
C ASN A 65 -19.06 10.83 3.93
N LYS A 66 -18.98 9.58 4.44
CA LYS A 66 -20.16 8.73 4.54
C LYS A 66 -21.11 9.36 5.54
N LYS A 67 -22.12 10.06 5.05
CA LYS A 67 -23.20 10.65 5.86
C LYS A 67 -23.71 9.57 6.82
N LYS A 68 -23.67 9.85 8.13
CA LYS A 68 -24.25 8.95 9.15
C LYS A 68 -25.69 8.65 8.75
N LYS A 69 -25.99 7.41 8.40
CA LYS A 69 -27.37 6.98 8.11
C LYS A 69 -28.21 7.22 9.37
N THR A 70 -29.39 7.78 9.22
CA THR A 70 -30.37 7.93 10.30
C THR A 70 -30.67 6.55 10.89
N LYS A 71 -30.67 6.45 12.22
CA LYS A 71 -31.02 5.21 12.92
C LYS A 71 -32.47 4.86 12.54
N THR A 72 -32.65 3.77 11.81
CA THR A 72 -33.97 3.19 11.59
C THR A 72 -34.36 2.41 12.85
N ASN A 73 -35.65 2.43 13.21
CA ASN A 73 -36.20 1.63 14.34
C ASN A 73 -36.19 0.11 14.07
N GLY A 74 -35.44 -0.36 13.07
CA GLY A 74 -35.27 -1.77 12.80
C GLY A 74 -34.31 -2.37 13.82
N THR A 75 -34.69 -3.51 14.40
CA THR A 75 -33.76 -4.29 15.22
C THR A 75 -32.59 -4.73 14.33
N PRO A 76 -31.34 -4.63 14.82
CA PRO A 76 -30.21 -5.23 14.12
C PRO A 76 -30.41 -6.74 14.08
N GLY A 77 -30.62 -7.31 12.90
CA GLY A 77 -30.97 -8.72 12.76
C GLY A 77 -31.21 -9.13 11.32
N GLY A 78 -31.34 -10.44 11.11
CA GLY A 78 -31.64 -11.02 9.81
C GLY A 78 -33.03 -10.61 9.28
N GLN A 79 -33.25 -10.86 7.99
CA GLN A 79 -34.54 -10.62 7.33
C GLN A 79 -35.71 -11.24 8.13
N LYS A 80 -36.83 -10.52 8.25
CA LYS A 80 -38.04 -10.97 8.96
C LYS A 80 -38.49 -12.33 8.41
N GLY A 81 -38.56 -13.34 9.27
CA GLY A 81 -38.89 -14.72 8.89
C GLY A 81 -37.68 -15.64 8.64
N ARG A 82 -36.44 -15.16 8.74
CA ARG A 82 -35.26 -16.04 8.72
C ARG A 82 -35.11 -16.76 10.06
N ILE A 83 -35.11 -18.10 10.00
CA ILE A 83 -34.88 -19.01 11.14
C ILE A 83 -33.49 -18.79 11.76
N GLY A 84 -32.50 -18.38 10.96
CA GLY A 84 -31.16 -18.06 11.44
C GLY A 84 -30.38 -19.29 11.88
N THR A 85 -30.13 -20.24 10.98
CA THR A 85 -29.26 -21.39 11.28
C THR A 85 -27.81 -21.05 10.95
N THR A 86 -26.96 -21.09 11.97
CA THR A 86 -25.49 -21.08 11.81
C THR A 86 -24.99 -22.52 11.78
N LEU A 87 -24.01 -22.82 10.92
CA LEU A 87 -23.34 -24.13 10.94
C LEU A 87 -22.64 -24.33 12.29
N LYS A 88 -22.77 -25.53 12.86
CA LYS A 88 -22.03 -25.89 14.08
C LYS A 88 -20.56 -26.08 13.73
N GLN A 89 -19.68 -25.67 14.64
CA GLN A 89 -18.26 -26.00 14.52
C GLN A 89 -18.10 -27.52 14.55
N VAL A 90 -17.35 -28.04 13.58
CA VAL A 90 -16.98 -29.45 13.46
C VAL A 90 -15.46 -29.55 13.54
N GLU A 91 -14.95 -30.62 14.16
CA GLU A 91 -13.50 -30.79 14.37
C GLU A 91 -12.73 -30.88 13.05
N LYS A 92 -13.34 -31.42 11.99
CA LYS A 92 -12.76 -31.56 10.66
C LYS A 92 -13.75 -31.04 9.61
N PRO A 93 -13.63 -29.78 9.18
CA PRO A 93 -14.56 -29.19 8.20
C PRO A 93 -14.28 -29.65 6.77
N ASP A 94 -13.07 -30.14 6.50
CA ASP A 94 -12.64 -30.48 5.14
C ASP A 94 -13.06 -31.89 4.75
N VAL A 95 -13.69 -32.01 3.57
CA VAL A 95 -14.02 -33.28 2.93
C VAL A 95 -13.29 -33.35 1.59
N VAL A 96 -12.49 -34.39 1.40
CA VAL A 96 -11.78 -34.62 0.14
C VAL A 96 -12.60 -35.56 -0.75
N GLU A 97 -13.10 -35.04 -1.86
CA GLU A 97 -13.78 -35.84 -2.88
C GLU A 97 -12.85 -36.14 -4.05
N VAL A 98 -12.64 -37.43 -4.34
CA VAL A 98 -11.83 -37.85 -5.48
C VAL A 98 -12.68 -37.81 -6.75
N LEU A 99 -12.44 -36.79 -7.58
CA LEU A 99 -13.08 -36.68 -8.88
C LEU A 99 -12.42 -37.62 -9.90
N LYS A 100 -13.20 -38.55 -10.46
CA LYS A 100 -12.75 -39.42 -11.55
C LYS A 100 -12.81 -38.65 -12.88
N LEU A 101 -11.65 -38.21 -13.36
CA LEU A 101 -11.50 -37.52 -14.64
C LEU A 101 -11.21 -38.50 -15.78
N ASP A 102 -12.03 -38.46 -16.83
CA ASP A 102 -11.72 -39.13 -18.10
C ASP A 102 -10.81 -38.24 -18.95
N LYS A 103 -9.54 -38.61 -19.01
CA LYS A 103 -8.48 -37.86 -19.73
C LYS A 103 -8.76 -37.68 -21.22
N ARG A 104 -9.64 -38.48 -21.82
CA ARG A 104 -10.00 -38.40 -23.25
C ARG A 104 -10.91 -37.21 -23.58
N LYS A 105 -11.59 -36.66 -22.57
CA LYS A 105 -12.51 -35.52 -22.74
C LYS A 105 -11.83 -34.16 -22.50
N LEU A 106 -10.53 -34.14 -22.21
CA LEU A 106 -9.78 -32.91 -21.97
C LEU A 106 -9.39 -32.28 -23.33
N PRO A 107 -9.58 -30.95 -23.50
CA PRO A 107 -9.10 -30.24 -24.69
C PRO A 107 -7.57 -30.26 -24.77
N LYS A 108 -7.04 -30.27 -25.99
CA LYS A 108 -5.60 -30.23 -26.28
C LYS A 108 -5.08 -28.80 -26.30
#